data_AF-A0AA36DXS3-F1
#
_entry.id   AF-A0AA36DXS3-F1
#
_cell.length_a   1.000
_cell.length_b   1.000
_cell.length_c   1.000
_cell.angle_alpha   90.00
_cell.angle_beta   90.00
_cell.angle_gamma   90.00
#
_symmetry.space_group_name_H-M   'P 1'
#
loop_
_entity.id
_entity.type
_entity.pdbx_description
1 polymer ?
#
loop_
_entity_poly.entity_id
_entity_poly.type
_entity_poly.pdbx_seq_one_letter_code
_entity_poly.pdbx_strand_id
1 'polypeptide(L)'
;MPPTLTIVAEHDWMRDRAIAYSQELRQVNVDAPVYDYKDAVHEFATFEMFLKTPKAQACAEDIAIWTTNFELMEIRFSTPQEVQGFG
;
A
#
# COMPACT_ATOMS: atom_id res chain seq x y z
N MET A 1 12.04 4.18 -8.24
CA MET A 1 10.88 4.54 -7.40
C MET A 1 10.69 3.47 -6.36
N PRO A 2 10.39 3.83 -5.09
CA PRO A 2 10.11 2.84 -4.06
C PRO A 2 8.82 2.08 -4.39
N PRO A 3 8.62 0.88 -3.83
CA PRO A 3 7.32 0.22 -3.87
C PRO A 3 6.20 1.13 -3.40
N THR A 4 5.05 1.08 -4.08
CA THR A 4 3.98 2.07 -3.94
C THR A 4 2.63 1.38 -3.79
N LEU A 5 2.10 1.33 -2.57
CA LEU A 5 0.70 0.96 -2.36
C LEU A 5 -0.21 2.08 -2.88
N THR A 6 -1.16 1.72 -3.74
CA THR A 6 -2.21 2.63 -4.22
C THR A 6 -3.54 2.22 -3.62
N ILE A 7 -4.20 3.12 -2.90
CA ILE A 7 -5.55 2.90 -2.36
C ILE A 7 -6.52 3.72 -3.19
N VAL A 8 -7.60 3.09 -3.63
CA VAL A 8 -8.67 3.76 -4.38
C VAL A 8 -10.03 3.46 -3.75
N ALA A 9 -10.96 4.39 -3.93
CA ALA A 9 -12.34 4.26 -3.49
C ALA A 9 -13.26 4.13 -4.72
N GLU A 10 -14.21 3.20 -4.68
CA GLU A 10 -15.08 2.88 -5.82
C GLU A 10 -15.84 4.10 -6.37
N HIS A 11 -16.29 5.01 -5.50
CA HIS A 11 -17.04 6.22 -5.86
C HIS A 11 -16.17 7.48 -5.89
N ASP A 12 -14.87 7.33 -6.14
CA ASP A 12 -13.94 8.45 -6.31
C ASP A 12 -13.73 8.75 -7.80
N TRP A 13 -13.92 10.02 -8.18
CA TRP A 13 -13.66 10.50 -9.54
C TRP A 13 -12.18 10.36 -9.96
N MET A 14 -11.27 10.21 -8.99
CA MET A 14 -9.84 9.99 -9.24
C MET A 14 -9.46 8.51 -9.40
N ARG A 15 -10.38 7.57 -9.14
CA ARG A 15 -10.11 6.12 -9.13
C ARG A 15 -9.39 5.64 -10.38
N ASP A 16 -9.94 5.88 -11.56
CA ASP A 16 -9.38 5.37 -12.83
C ASP A 16 -7.99 5.95 -13.11
N ARG A 17 -7.76 7.21 -12.72
CA ARG A 17 -6.45 7.85 -12.86
C ARG A 17 -5.40 7.23 -11.94
N ALA A 18 -5.77 6.93 -10.69
CA ALA A 18 -4.88 6.27 -9.73
C ALA A 18 -4.55 4.83 -10.17
N ILE A 19 -5.53 4.10 -10.70
CA ILE A 19 -5.32 2.76 -11.26
C ILE A 19 -4.37 2.80 -12.45
N ALA A 20 -4.59 3.72 -13.40
CA ALA A 20 -3.73 3.88 -14.57
C ALA A 20 -2.29 4.22 -14.17
N TYR A 21 -2.09 5.14 -13.23
CA TYR A 21 -0.76 5.46 -12.70
C TYR A 21 -0.08 4.23 -12.10
N SER A 22 -0.77 3.46 -11.26
CA SER A 22 -0.22 2.22 -10.71
C SER A 22 0.13 1.20 -11.80
N GLN A 23 -0.64 1.12 -12.89
CA GLN A 23 -0.29 0.28 -14.04
C GLN A 23 0.99 0.73 -14.73
N GLU A 24 1.18 2.04 -14.93
CA GLU A 24 2.42 2.62 -15.48
C GLU A 24 3.63 2.31 -14.59
N LEU A 25 3.47 2.36 -13.26
CA LEU A 25 4.52 1.97 -12.32
C LEU A 25 4.96 0.51 -12.50
N ARG A 26 4.00 -0.39 -12.65
CA ARG A 26 4.30 -1.81 -12.87
C ARG A 26 5.01 -2.05 -14.21
N GLN A 27 4.70 -1.27 -15.25
CA GLN A 27 5.39 -1.37 -16.55
C GLN A 27 6.89 -1.04 -16.46
N VAL A 28 7.29 -0.23 -15.48
CA VAL A 28 8.70 0.11 -15.20
C VAL A 28 9.28 -0.68 -14.01
N ASN A 29 8.73 -1.88 -13.74
CA ASN A 29 9.17 -2.81 -12.70
C ASN A 29 9.13 -2.27 -11.26
N VAL A 30 8.23 -1.33 -10.96
CA VAL A 30 7.95 -0.93 -9.57
C VAL A 30 6.86 -1.84 -9.01
N ASP A 31 7.09 -2.40 -7.82
CA ASP A 31 6.05 -3.10 -7.07
C ASP A 31 4.98 -2.08 -6.62
N ALA A 32 3.79 -2.18 -7.19
CA ALA A 32 2.75 -1.18 -6.99
C ALA A 32 1.36 -1.81 -6.83
N PRO A 33 1.03 -2.47 -5.72
CA PRO A 33 -0.31 -3.05 -5.51
C PRO A 33 -1.41 -1.96 -5.48
N VAL A 34 -2.63 -2.33 -5.92
CA VAL A 34 -3.82 -1.46 -5.83
C VAL A 34 -4.86 -2.12 -4.95
N TYR A 35 -5.31 -1.43 -3.90
CA TYR A 35 -6.44 -1.84 -3.07
C TYR A 35 -7.66 -1.00 -3.43
N ASP A 36 -8.70 -1.66 -3.93
CA ASP A 36 -9.94 -1.06 -4.40
C ASP A 36 -11.05 -1.27 -3.37
N TYR A 37 -11.35 -0.21 -2.61
CA TYR A 37 -12.35 -0.25 -1.55
C TYR A 37 -13.74 -0.01 -2.14
N LYS A 38 -14.53 -1.09 -2.16
CA LYS A 38 -15.94 -1.06 -2.57
C LYS A 38 -16.77 -0.17 -1.67
N ASP A 39 -17.80 0.48 -2.23
CA ASP A 39 -18.72 1.38 -1.54
C ASP A 39 -18.01 2.48 -0.72
N ALA A 40 -16.82 2.89 -1.15
CA ALA A 40 -16.04 3.95 -0.54
C ALA A 40 -16.13 5.23 -1.36
N VAL A 41 -16.05 6.38 -0.68
CA VAL A 41 -15.95 7.69 -1.30
C VAL A 41 -14.52 8.22 -1.17
N HIS A 42 -14.24 9.30 -1.90
CA HIS A 42 -13.00 10.06 -1.74
C HIS A 42 -12.78 10.44 -0.25
N GLU A 43 -11.53 10.38 0.21
CA GLU A 43 -11.10 10.67 1.60
C GLU A 43 -11.72 9.77 2.69
N PHE A 44 -12.26 8.59 2.37
CA PHE A 44 -12.89 7.71 3.38
C PHE A 44 -11.97 7.29 4.54
N ALA A 45 -10.64 7.28 4.33
CA ALA A 45 -9.65 6.86 5.32
C ALA A 45 -8.96 8.02 6.07
N THR A 46 -9.25 9.26 5.69
CA THR A 46 -8.54 10.47 6.16
C THR A 46 -9.50 11.54 6.68
N PHE A 47 -10.72 11.60 6.15
CA PHE A 47 -11.73 12.54 6.60
C PHE A 47 -12.28 12.15 7.97
N GLU A 48 -12.22 13.06 8.93
CA GLU A 48 -12.49 12.81 10.35
C GLU A 48 -13.82 12.08 10.62
N MET A 49 -14.87 12.45 9.87
CA MET A 49 -16.20 11.85 9.99
C MET A 49 -16.21 10.33 9.72
N PHE A 50 -15.30 9.84 8.89
CA PHE A 50 -15.25 8.43 8.47
C PHE A 50 -14.28 7.59 9.27
N LEU A 51 -13.37 8.18 10.05
CA LEU A 51 -12.28 7.44 10.73
C LEU A 51 -12.75 6.33 11.68
N LYS A 52 -13.97 6.45 12.23
CA LYS A 52 -14.57 5.43 13.09
C LYS A 52 -15.37 4.37 12.34
N THR A 53 -15.48 4.47 11.02
CA THR A 53 -16.15 3.45 10.22
C THR A 53 -15.26 2.21 10.10
N PRO A 54 -15.84 1.00 10.04
CA PRO A 54 -15.05 -0.23 9.87
C PRO A 54 -14.15 -0.20 8.62
N LYS A 55 -14.59 0.48 7.57
CA LYS A 55 -13.86 0.56 6.29
C LYS A 55 -12.60 1.42 6.42
N ALA A 56 -12.69 2.56 7.10
CA ALA A 56 -11.53 3.42 7.35
C ALA A 56 -10.51 2.71 8.25
N GLN A 57 -10.98 1.98 9.27
CA GLN A 57 -10.13 1.20 10.16
C GLN A 57 -9.44 0.04 9.42
N ALA A 58 -10.18 -0.72 8.61
CA ALA A 58 -9.61 -1.76 7.76
C ALA A 58 -8.56 -1.19 6.80
N CYS A 59 -8.82 -0.04 6.18
CA CYS A 59 -7.83 0.64 5.35
C CYS A 59 -6.57 1.04 6.13
N ALA A 60 -6.70 1.51 7.36
CA ALA A 60 -5.55 1.83 8.21
C ALA A 60 -4.75 0.56 8.57
N GLU A 61 -5.42 -0.55 8.86
CA GLU A 61 -4.79 -1.85 9.11
C GLU A 61 -4.05 -2.37 7.87
N ASP A 62 -4.68 -2.27 6.69
CA ASP A 62 -4.10 -2.67 5.41
C ASP A 62 -2.83 -1.86 5.09
N ILE A 63 -2.85 -0.54 5.32
CA ILE A 63 -1.68 0.33 5.19
C ILE A 63 -0.58 -0.10 6.17
N ALA A 64 -0.93 -0.34 7.44
CA ALA A 64 0.03 -0.74 8.45
C ALA A 64 0.70 -2.08 8.09
N ILE A 65 -0.10 -3.08 7.69
CA ILE A 65 0.39 -4.40 7.26
C ILE A 65 1.33 -4.25 6.07
N TRP A 66 0.95 -3.47 5.05
CA TRP A 66 1.81 -3.24 3.88
C TRP A 66 3.13 -2.57 4.26
N THR A 67 3.05 -1.52 5.09
CA THR A 67 4.23 -0.76 5.53
C THR A 67 5.20 -1.63 6.32
N THR A 68 4.69 -2.41 7.29
CA THR A 68 5.51 -3.32 8.09
C THR A 68 6.11 -4.44 7.26
N ASN A 69 5.36 -5.03 6.33
CA ASN A 69 5.90 -6.07 5.45
C ASN A 69 6.99 -5.53 4.54
N PHE A 70 6.81 -4.32 4.00
CA PHE A 70 7.81 -3.66 3.19
C PHE A 70 9.07 -3.35 4.00
N GLU A 71 8.93 -2.77 5.19
CA GLU A 71 10.05 -2.49 6.10
C GLU A 71 10.81 -3.77 6.48
N LEU A 72 10.09 -4.86 6.78
CA LEU A 72 10.69 -6.16 7.05
C LEU A 72 11.44 -6.74 5.84
N MET A 73 10.92 -6.54 4.62
CA MET A 73 11.62 -6.94 3.41
C MET A 73 12.90 -6.12 3.24
N GLU A 74 12.85 -4.79 3.36
CA GLU A 74 14.04 -3.94 3.27
C GLU A 74 15.10 -4.32 4.31
N ILE A 75 14.72 -4.57 5.57
CA ILE A 75 15.65 -5.04 6.61
C ILE A 75 16.32 -6.35 6.20
N ARG A 76 15.56 -7.34 5.71
CA ARG A 76 16.11 -8.64 5.28
C ARG A 76 17.06 -8.53 4.09
N PHE A 77 16.83 -7.59 3.18
CA PHE A 77 17.69 -7.35 2.02
C PHE A 77 18.87 -6.41 2.31
N SER A 78 18.83 -5.65 3.40
CA SER A 78 19.90 -4.72 3.80
C SER A 78 20.86 -5.28 4.83
N THR A 79 20.53 -6.37 5.54
CA THR A 79 21.51 -7.12 6.35
C THR A 79 22.40 -7.99 5.45
N PRO A 80 23.72 -7.75 5.36
CA PRO A 80 24.64 -8.70 4.75
C PRO A 80 24.59 -10.01 5.55
N GLN A 81 24.55 -11.15 4.87
CA GLN A 81 24.69 -12.46 5.49
C GLN A 81 26.11 -12.64 6.06
N GLU A 82 26.39 -12.07 7.23
CA GLU A 82 27.53 -12.47 8.06
C GLU A 82 27.09 -13.55 9.06
N VAL A 83 26.91 -14.77 8.57
CA VAL A 83 27.19 -15.97 9.37
C VAL A 83 27.61 -17.12 8.45
N GLN A 84 28.81 -16.99 7.87
CA GLN A 84 29.61 -18.16 7.49
C GLN A 84 30.52 -18.52 8.66
N GLY A 85 30.40 -19.75 9.16
CA GLY A 85 31.46 -20.44 9.88
C GLY A 85 31.48 -20.30 11.41
N PHE A 86 30.71 -21.15 12.10
CA PHE A 86 31.23 -21.80 13.30
C PHE A 86 31.57 -23.24 12.92
N GLY A 87 32.87 -23.50 12.76
CA GLY A 87 33.45 -24.84 12.83
C GLY A 87 33.67 -25.28 14.27
#